data_AF-A0A3D1LLT7-F1
#
_entry.id   AF-A0A3D1LLT7-F1
#
_cell.length_a   1.000
_cell.length_b   1.000
_cell.length_c   1.000
_cell.angle_alpha   90.00
_cell.angle_beta   90.00
_cell.angle_gamma   90.00
#
_symmetry.space_group_name_H-M   'P 1'
#
loop_
_entity.id
_entity.type
_entity.pdbx_description
1 polymer ?
#
loop_
_entity_poly.entity_id
_entity_poly.type
_entity_poly.pdbx_seq_one_letter_code
_entity_poly.pdbx_strand_id
1 'polypeptide(L)'
;MIPNLQPNTIYAVHLRAASSSGGKDWVGSVTAQGEIHTYWGKTGQINQHAGKPGDGQALNKIISQKMNGKDKYMQVDEFHPQQGWQSQRKQTPAPSQSKAPKPVAAPIVDWVEAPNASIKWDF
;
A
#
# COMPACT_ATOMS: atom_id res chain seq x y z
N MET A 1 4.36 -5.69 12.93
CA MET A 1 4.46 -6.14 11.54
C MET A 1 3.21 -6.91 11.20
N ILE A 2 2.61 -6.64 10.04
CA ILE A 2 1.43 -7.37 9.56
C ILE A 2 1.89 -8.77 9.09
N PRO A 3 1.19 -9.86 9.43
CA PRO A 3 1.60 -11.22 9.09
C PRO A 3 1.51 -11.46 7.58
N ASN A 4 2.28 -12.44 7.10
CA ASN A 4 2.08 -12.99 5.76
C ASN A 4 0.72 -13.69 5.72
N LEU A 5 -0.19 -13.14 4.92
CA LEU A 5 -1.52 -13.70 4.71
C LEU A 5 -1.43 -15.01 3.91
N GLN A 6 -2.45 -15.85 4.04
CA GLN A 6 -2.54 -17.07 3.24
C GLN A 6 -2.66 -16.75 1.74
N PRO A 7 -2.11 -17.61 0.85
CA PRO A 7 -2.35 -17.51 -0.58
C PRO A 7 -3.86 -17.47 -0.88
N ASN A 8 -4.23 -16.82 -1.98
CA ASN A 8 -5.63 -16.67 -2.39
C ASN A 8 -6.53 -15.97 -1.36
N THR A 9 -5.95 -15.16 -0.46
CA THR A 9 -6.73 -14.24 0.38
C THR A 9 -7.46 -13.24 -0.50
N ILE A 10 -8.80 -13.23 -0.40
CA ILE A 10 -9.68 -12.33 -1.16
C ILE A 10 -10.08 -11.09 -0.37
N TYR A 11 -9.89 -11.10 0.94
CA TYR A 11 -10.14 -9.96 1.82
C TYR A 11 -9.43 -10.16 3.16
N ALA A 12 -8.86 -9.10 3.71
CA ALA A 12 -8.39 -9.11 5.10
C ALA A 12 -8.52 -7.72 5.75
N VAL A 13 -8.60 -7.72 7.08
CA VAL A 13 -8.65 -6.50 7.87
C VAL A 13 -7.64 -6.57 9.01
N HIS A 14 -7.00 -5.44 9.30
CA HIS A 14 -6.15 -5.27 10.47
C HIS A 14 -6.84 -4.35 11.48
N LEU A 15 -7.06 -4.89 12.67
CA LEU A 15 -7.64 -4.19 13.80
C LEU A 15 -6.59 -3.99 14.91
N ARG A 16 -6.72 -2.90 15.65
CA ARG A 16 -5.89 -2.58 16.82
C ARG A 16 -6.75 -2.10 17.98
N ALA A 17 -6.40 -2.57 19.17
CA ALA A 17 -6.93 -2.06 20.42
C ALA A 17 -5.80 -1.50 21.27
N ALA A 18 -6.03 -0.36 21.93
CA ALA A 18 -5.10 0.15 22.94
C ALA A 18 -5.13 -0.76 24.18
N SER A 19 -3.97 -0.97 24.81
CA SER A 19 -3.88 -1.62 26.11
C SER A 19 -2.80 -0.94 26.94
N SER A 20 -2.89 -1.05 28.27
CA SER A 20 -1.87 -0.54 29.20
C SER A 20 -0.48 -1.16 29.00
N SER A 21 -0.39 -2.27 28.27
CA SER A 21 0.84 -3.05 28.04
C SER A 21 1.40 -2.95 26.61
N GLY A 22 0.94 -1.98 25.82
CA GLY A 22 1.51 -1.71 24.48
C GLY A 22 0.63 -2.09 23.30
N GLY A 23 -0.68 -2.23 23.47
CA GLY A 23 -1.63 -2.46 22.38
C GLY A 23 -1.73 -3.92 21.92
N LYS A 24 -2.88 -4.28 21.36
CA LYS A 24 -3.18 -5.59 20.78
C LYS A 24 -3.48 -5.42 19.30
N ASP A 25 -2.85 -6.26 18.47
CA ASP A 25 -3.17 -6.34 17.06
C ASP A 25 -3.92 -7.64 16.77
N TRP A 26 -4.94 -7.53 15.93
CA TRP A 26 -5.70 -8.66 15.42
C TRP A 26 -5.90 -8.50 13.92
N VAL A 27 -5.65 -9.56 13.15
CA VAL A 27 -5.83 -9.59 11.71
C VAL A 27 -6.75 -10.74 11.37
N GLY A 28 -7.77 -10.48 10.56
CA GLY A 28 -8.66 -11.51 10.04
C GLY A 28 -8.64 -11.49 8.53
N SER A 29 -8.47 -12.65 7.90
CA SER A 29 -8.47 -12.81 6.46
C SER A 29 -9.38 -13.96 6.03
N VAL A 30 -9.92 -13.88 4.83
CA VAL A 30 -10.69 -14.97 4.20
C VAL A 30 -10.10 -15.31 2.85
N THR A 31 -9.98 -16.61 2.58
CA THR A 31 -9.46 -17.14 1.31
C THR A 31 -10.59 -17.45 0.33
N ALA A 32 -10.25 -17.53 -0.96
CA ALA A 32 -11.18 -17.94 -2.00
C ALA A 32 -11.74 -19.36 -1.79
N GLN A 33 -11.01 -20.21 -1.06
CA GLN A 33 -11.43 -21.58 -0.73
C GLN A 33 -12.41 -21.65 0.45
N GLY A 34 -12.80 -20.52 1.04
CA GLY A 34 -13.73 -20.52 2.17
C GLY A 34 -13.06 -20.89 3.50
N GLU A 35 -11.86 -20.37 3.73
CA GLU A 35 -11.18 -20.47 5.02
C GLU A 35 -10.97 -19.08 5.62
N ILE A 36 -11.24 -18.96 6.91
CA ILE A 36 -10.94 -17.77 7.70
C ILE A 36 -9.66 -18.04 8.48
N HIS A 37 -8.67 -17.18 8.27
CA HIS A 37 -7.45 -17.16 9.09
C HIS A 37 -7.47 -15.94 9.99
N THR A 38 -7.16 -16.18 11.26
CA THR A 38 -7.09 -15.15 12.27
C THR A 38 -5.70 -15.15 12.86
N TYR A 39 -5.15 -13.96 13.04
CA TYR A 39 -3.83 -13.74 13.60
C TYR A 39 -3.94 -12.71 14.71
N TRP A 40 -3.19 -12.89 15.80
CA TRP A 40 -3.22 -11.94 16.90
C TRP A 40 -1.93 -11.89 17.69
N GLY A 41 -1.78 -10.83 18.46
CA GLY A 41 -0.62 -10.64 19.33
C GLY A 41 -0.55 -9.22 19.87
N LYS A 42 0.64 -8.84 20.33
CA LYS A 42 0.91 -7.45 20.73
C LYS A 42 1.07 -6.57 19.50
N THR A 43 0.84 -5.28 19.65
CA THR A 43 1.10 -4.34 18.56
C THR A 43 2.55 -4.44 18.09
N GLY A 44 2.73 -4.60 16.77
CA GLY A 44 4.05 -4.81 16.19
C GLY A 44 4.53 -6.26 16.19
N GLN A 45 3.95 -7.14 17.01
CA GLN A 45 4.35 -8.54 17.18
C GLN A 45 3.12 -9.47 17.17
N ILE A 46 2.63 -9.76 15.97
CA ILE A 46 1.62 -10.80 15.75
C ILE A 46 2.35 -12.15 15.71
N ASN A 47 2.04 -13.03 16.67
CA ASN A 47 2.75 -14.30 16.86
C ASN A 47 1.82 -15.51 17.01
N GLN A 48 0.51 -15.29 17.03
CA GLN A 48 -0.49 -16.35 17.11
C GLN A 48 -1.34 -16.39 15.85
N HIS A 49 -1.79 -17.60 15.50
CA HIS A 49 -2.54 -17.90 14.29
C HIS A 49 -3.52 -19.04 14.53
N ALA A 50 -4.70 -18.94 13.91
CA ALA A 50 -5.65 -20.02 13.80
C ALA A 50 -6.40 -19.93 12.47
N GLY A 51 -6.60 -21.07 11.80
CA GLY A 51 -7.44 -21.21 10.62
C GLY A 51 -8.70 -22.00 10.94
N LYS A 52 -9.81 -21.66 10.28
CA LYS A 52 -11.06 -22.44 10.33
C LYS A 52 -11.86 -22.27 9.05
N PRO A 53 -12.74 -23.21 8.68
CA PRO A 53 -13.68 -23.02 7.58
C PRO A 53 -14.60 -21.80 7.84
N GLY A 54 -14.89 -21.04 6.79
CA GLY A 54 -15.82 -19.91 6.84
C GLY A 54 -15.70 -18.96 5.65
N ASP A 55 -16.66 -18.05 5.52
CA ASP A 55 -16.77 -17.12 4.40
C ASP A 55 -16.63 -15.64 4.84
N GLY A 56 -16.79 -14.73 3.88
CA GLY A 56 -16.73 -13.29 4.13
C GLY A 56 -17.79 -12.80 5.12
N GLN A 57 -18.98 -13.41 5.16
CA GLN A 57 -20.03 -13.02 6.10
C GLN A 57 -19.68 -13.43 7.53
N ALA A 58 -19.16 -14.64 7.71
CA ALA A 58 -18.67 -15.13 8.98
C ALA A 58 -17.47 -14.29 9.47
N LEU A 59 -16.57 -13.89 8.58
CA LEU A 59 -15.49 -12.96 8.91
C LEU A 59 -16.03 -11.59 9.35
N ASN A 60 -16.97 -11.00 8.61
CA ASN A 60 -17.60 -9.71 8.96
C ASN A 60 -18.30 -9.75 10.33
N LYS A 61 -18.92 -10.88 10.69
CA LYS A 61 -19.48 -11.08 12.03
C LYS A 61 -18.39 -11.06 13.10
N ILE A 62 -17.25 -11.74 12.88
CA ILE A 62 -16.12 -11.73 13.82
C ILE A 62 -15.54 -10.32 13.96
N ILE A 63 -15.38 -9.60 12.85
CA ILE A 63 -14.91 -8.21 12.84
C ILE A 63 -15.83 -7.33 13.69
N SER A 64 -17.13 -7.41 13.45
CA SER A 64 -18.14 -6.67 14.21
C SER A 64 -18.10 -6.99 15.70
N GLN A 65 -17.91 -8.27 16.07
CA GLN A 65 -17.76 -8.70 17.46
C GLN A 65 -16.47 -8.15 18.10
N LYS A 66 -15.37 -8.07 17.37
CA LYS A 66 -14.11 -7.51 17.87
C LYS A 66 -14.21 -6.00 18.08
N MET A 67 -14.83 -5.28 17.15
CA MET A 67 -14.99 -3.83 17.24
C MET A 67 -15.96 -3.41 18.36
N ASN A 68 -17.08 -4.14 18.50
CA ASN A 68 -18.07 -3.87 19.54
C ASN A 68 -17.77 -4.57 20.89
N GLY A 69 -16.68 -5.34 20.95
CA GLY A 69 -16.28 -6.08 22.13
C GLY A 69 -15.65 -5.21 23.22
N LYS A 70 -15.26 -5.86 24.33
CA LYS A 70 -14.65 -5.20 25.51
C LYS A 70 -13.39 -4.40 25.17
N ASP A 71 -12.56 -4.95 24.28
CA ASP A 71 -11.28 -4.34 23.89
C ASP A 71 -11.44 -3.15 22.90
N LYS A 72 -12.66 -2.91 22.37
CA LYS A 72 -12.99 -1.81 21.44
C LYS A 72 -11.96 -1.66 20.31
N TYR A 73 -11.75 -2.74 19.55
CA TYR A 73 -10.82 -2.73 18.42
C TYR A 73 -11.25 -1.69 17.37
N MET A 74 -10.28 -0.98 16.81
CA MET A 74 -10.46 -0.06 15.70
C MET A 74 -9.79 -0.61 14.46
N GLN A 75 -10.40 -0.40 13.29
CA GLN A 75 -9.78 -0.76 12.02
C GLN A 75 -8.61 0.20 11.72
N VAL A 76 -7.44 -0.38 11.44
CA VAL A 76 -6.21 0.35 11.14
C VAL A 76 -5.87 0.25 9.66
N ASP A 77 -6.13 -0.90 9.07
CA ASP A 77 -5.79 -1.17 7.68
C ASP A 77 -6.69 -2.24 7.09
N GLU A 78 -6.73 -2.28 5.77
CA GLU A 78 -7.60 -3.18 5.01
C GLU A 78 -6.85 -3.67 3.78
N PHE A 79 -6.95 -4.96 3.51
CA PHE A 79 -6.32 -5.61 2.38
C PHE A 79 -7.36 -5.92 1.31
N HIS A 80 -7.04 -5.56 0.07
CA HIS A 80 -7.78 -6.03 -1.08
C HIS A 80 -6.86 -6.80 -2.04
N PRO A 81 -7.36 -7.85 -2.70
CA PRO A 81 -6.63 -8.58 -3.70
C PRO A 81 -6.15 -7.63 -4.80
N GLN A 82 -5.00 -7.95 -5.39
CA GLN A 82 -4.27 -7.15 -6.40
C GLN A 82 -3.67 -5.83 -5.92
N GLN A 83 -4.29 -5.17 -4.94
CA GLN A 83 -3.90 -3.83 -4.52
C GLN A 83 -3.13 -3.82 -3.18
N GLY A 84 -3.08 -4.94 -2.48
CA GLY A 84 -2.38 -5.06 -1.20
C GLY A 84 -3.08 -4.32 -0.06
N TRP A 85 -2.32 -4.05 1.00
CA TRP A 85 -2.78 -3.26 2.14
C TRP A 85 -2.99 -1.79 1.77
N GLN A 86 -4.05 -1.16 2.25
CA GLN A 86 -4.33 0.25 1.97
C GLN A 86 -3.20 1.16 2.45
N SER A 87 -2.55 0.85 3.58
CA SER A 87 -1.39 1.61 4.06
C SER A 87 -0.21 1.63 3.08
N GLN A 88 0.02 0.52 2.37
CA GLN A 88 1.09 0.42 1.37
C GLN A 88 0.80 1.29 0.13
N ARG A 89 -0.48 1.46 -0.22
CA ARG A 89 -0.88 2.33 -1.36
C ARG A 89 -0.65 3.80 -1.06
N LYS A 90 -0.89 4.22 0.19
CA LYS A 90 -0.63 5.61 0.63
C LYS A 90 0.86 5.95 0.70
N GLN A 91 1.74 4.94 0.67
CA GLN A 91 3.19 5.12 0.56
C GLN A 91 3.67 5.26 -0.89
N THR A 92 2.79 5.21 -1.89
CA THR A 92 3.16 5.72 -3.22
C THR A 92 3.51 7.19 -3.04
N PRO A 93 4.76 7.63 -3.26
CA PRO A 93 5.06 9.05 -3.25
C PRO A 93 4.07 9.69 -4.22
N ALA A 94 3.36 10.73 -3.76
CA ALA A 94 2.62 11.58 -4.68
C ALA A 94 3.57 11.89 -5.85
N PRO A 95 3.12 11.82 -7.12
CA PRO A 95 3.97 12.24 -8.23
C PRO A 95 4.49 13.62 -7.83
N SER A 96 5.79 13.71 -7.59
CA SER A 96 6.43 14.99 -7.30
C SER A 96 6.00 15.85 -8.47
N GLN A 97 5.23 16.91 -8.21
CA GLN A 97 5.05 17.97 -9.18
C GLN A 97 6.47 18.42 -9.50
N SER A 98 7.00 17.91 -10.62
CA SER A 98 8.25 18.35 -11.18
C SER A 98 8.05 19.83 -11.37
N LYS A 99 8.65 20.63 -10.48
CA LYS A 99 8.78 22.06 -10.70
C LYS A 99 9.37 22.17 -12.08
N ALA A 100 8.60 22.73 -13.03
CA ALA A 100 9.11 23.05 -14.34
C ALA A 100 10.45 23.76 -14.14
N PRO A 101 11.54 23.31 -14.78
CA PRO A 101 12.81 24.02 -14.68
C PRO A 101 12.56 25.48 -15.08
N LYS A 102 13.04 26.41 -14.26
CA LYS A 102 12.93 27.84 -14.57
C LYS A 102 13.45 28.06 -15.99
N PRO A 103 12.74 28.78 -16.86
CA PRO A 103 13.24 29.09 -18.20
C PRO A 103 14.56 29.83 -18.04
N VAL A 104 15.64 29.20 -18.49
CA VAL A 104 16.95 29.83 -18.60
C VAL A 104 16.86 30.73 -19.82
N ALA A 105 17.06 32.05 -19.64
CA ALA A 105 17.12 32.97 -20.75
C ALA A 105 18.28 32.56 -21.68
N ALA A 106 17.98 32.31 -22.96
CA ALA A 106 18.99 31.99 -23.94
C ALA A 106 19.88 33.23 -24.19
N PRO A 107 21.22 33.09 -24.24
CA PRO A 107 22.09 34.17 -24.68
C PRO A 107 21.81 34.48 -26.16
N ILE A 108 21.73 35.78 -26.47
CA ILE A 108 21.58 36.28 -27.83
C ILE A 108 22.85 35.89 -28.60
N VAL A 109 22.70 35.02 -29.60
CA VAL A 109 23.79 34.66 -30.51
C VAL A 109 23.86 35.72 -31.60
N ASP A 110 24.94 36.48 -31.60
CA ASP A 110 25.28 37.43 -32.65
C ASP A 110 25.71 36.64 -33.90
N TRP A 111 24.91 36.70 -34.96
CA TRP A 111 25.18 35.99 -36.21
C TRP A 111 26.24 36.77 -36.99
N VAL A 112 27.49 36.31 -36.95
CA VAL A 112 28.50 36.71 -37.92
C VAL A 112 28.37 35.83 -39.16
N GLU A 113 27.97 36.45 -40.27
CA GLU A 113 27.82 35.85 -41.59
C GLU A 113 29.15 35.29 -42.10
N ALA A 114 29.17 34.01 -42.48
CA ALA A 114 30.36 33.37 -43.06
C ALA A 114 30.37 33.54 -44.59
N PRO A 115 31.54 33.80 -45.21
CA PRO A 115 31.63 34.11 -46.64
C PRO A 115 31.39 32.89 -47.54
N ASN A 116 30.86 33.20 -48.73
CA ASN A 116 30.35 32.26 -49.72
C ASN A 116 31.49 31.47 -50.39
N ALA A 117 31.65 30.19 -50.03
CA ALA A 117 32.61 29.29 -50.69
C ALA A 117 31.88 28.35 -51.66
N SER A 118 32.10 28.56 -52.96
CA SER A 118 31.57 27.71 -54.03
C SER A 118 32.29 26.36 -54.06
N ILE A 119 31.55 25.25 -53.88
CA ILE A 119 32.08 23.89 -54.01
C ILE A 119 32.03 23.48 -55.49
N LYS A 120 33.19 23.23 -56.11
CA LYS A 120 33.31 22.52 -57.39
C LYS A 120 33.37 21.01 -57.13
N TRP A 121 32.54 20.25 -57.85
CA TRP A 121 32.62 18.79 -57.91
C TRP A 121 33.27 18.40 -59.25
N ASP A 122 34.44 17.75 -59.20
CA ASP A 122 35.09 17.12 -60.35
C ASP A 122 34.63 15.65 -60.44
N PHE A 123 34.29 15.20 -61.65
CA PHE A 123 33.95 13.80 -62.00
C PHE A 123 35.04 13.23 -62.92
#